data_AF-T1AQS6-F1
#
_entry.id   AF-T1AQS6-F1
#
_cell.length_a   1.000
_cell.length_b   1.000
_cell.length_c   1.000
_cell.angle_alpha   90.00
_cell.angle_beta   90.00
_cell.angle_gamma   90.00
#
_symmetry.space_group_name_H-M   'P 1'
#
loop_
_entity.id
_entity.type
_entity.pdbx_description
1 polymer ?
#
loop_
_entity_poly.entity_id
_entity_poly.type
_entity_poly.pdbx_seq_one_letter_code
_entity_poly.pdbx_strand_id
1 'polypeptide(L)'
;GDPVLEARLRALREAGENPFASWQVPNAVIAFKQGAGRLIRGIDDRGVLVLCDPRLCARGYGKLFLASLPALPRSRRIEDVQAFFAAAAADVVVT
;
A
#
# COMPACT_ATOMS: atom_id res chain seq x y z
N GLY A 1 -7.52 2.29 -24.99
CA GLY A 1 -6.43 1.90 -24.08
C GLY A 1 -5.15 2.57 -24.52
N ASP A 2 -4.20 2.75 -23.61
CA ASP A 2 -2.86 3.24 -23.93
C ASP A 2 -2.17 2.25 -24.90
N PRO A 3 -1.90 2.64 -26.17
CA PRO A 3 -1.37 1.73 -27.18
C PRO A 3 0.03 1.22 -26.84
N VAL A 4 0.82 1.98 -26.08
CA VAL A 4 2.16 1.56 -25.65
C VAL A 4 2.05 0.46 -24.60
N LEU A 5 1.12 0.62 -23.65
CA LEU A 5 0.85 -0.41 -22.64
C LEU A 5 0.36 -1.71 -23.29
N GLU A 6 -0.57 -1.64 -24.22
CA GLU A 6 -1.09 -2.83 -24.91
C GLU A 6 0.01 -3.58 -25.68
N ALA A 7 0.89 -2.86 -26.37
CA ALA A 7 2.03 -3.45 -27.06
C ALA A 7 2.98 -4.16 -26.08
N ARG A 8 3.28 -3.54 -24.92
CA ARG A 8 4.10 -4.16 -23.87
C ARG A 8 3.45 -5.40 -23.28
N LEU A 9 2.15 -5.36 -22.99
CA LEU A 9 1.42 -6.51 -22.46
C LEU A 9 1.38 -7.65 -23.47
N ARG A 10 1.25 -7.35 -24.77
CA ARG A 10 1.31 -8.36 -25.84
C ARG A 10 2.68 -9.02 -25.92
N ALA A 11 3.77 -8.24 -25.92
CA ALA A 11 5.14 -8.77 -25.97
C ALA A 11 5.44 -9.71 -24.79
N LEU A 12 4.98 -9.38 -23.58
CA LEU A 12 5.12 -10.26 -22.41
C LEU A 12 4.37 -11.59 -22.58
N ARG A 13 3.15 -11.56 -23.16
CA ARG A 13 2.40 -12.79 -23.45
C ARG A 13 3.09 -13.64 -24.51
N GLU A 14 3.60 -13.02 -25.56
CA GLU A 14 4.33 -13.70 -26.65
C GLU A 14 5.64 -14.34 -26.14
N ALA A 15 6.27 -13.76 -25.12
CA ALA A 15 7.41 -14.33 -24.41
C ALA A 15 7.04 -15.46 -23.41
N GLY A 16 5.75 -15.81 -23.28
CA GLY A 16 5.28 -16.83 -22.33
C GLY A 16 5.21 -16.36 -20.88
N GLU A 17 5.39 -15.06 -20.62
CA GLU A 17 5.27 -14.48 -19.28
C GLU A 17 3.82 -14.12 -18.95
N ASN A 18 3.53 -14.03 -17.65
CA ASN A 18 2.25 -13.53 -17.17
C ASN A 18 2.32 -12.01 -16.92
N PRO A 19 1.72 -11.15 -17.77
CA PRO A 19 1.84 -9.69 -17.64
C PRO A 19 1.19 -9.15 -16.36
N PHE A 20 0.24 -9.87 -15.77
CA PHE A 20 -0.33 -9.47 -14.49
C PHE A 20 0.73 -9.54 -13.38
N ALA A 21 1.47 -10.65 -13.31
CA ALA A 21 2.51 -10.86 -12.32
C ALA A 21 3.78 -10.04 -12.61
N SER A 22 4.22 -9.98 -13.88
CA SER A 22 5.50 -9.36 -14.26
C SER A 22 5.43 -7.84 -14.45
N TRP A 23 4.24 -7.27 -14.71
CA TRP A 23 4.10 -5.85 -14.98
C TRP A 23 3.06 -5.15 -14.11
N GLN A 24 1.82 -5.65 -14.08
CA GLN A 24 0.72 -4.93 -13.42
C GLN A 24 0.89 -4.89 -11.90
N VAL A 25 1.25 -6.02 -11.28
CA VAL A 25 1.49 -6.09 -9.83
C VAL A 25 2.67 -5.18 -9.42
N PRO A 26 3.86 -5.24 -10.04
CA PRO A 26 4.95 -4.32 -9.72
C PRO A 26 4.58 -2.84 -9.88
N ASN A 27 3.89 -2.47 -10.96
CA ASN A 27 3.45 -1.09 -11.16
C ASN A 27 2.44 -0.62 -10.09
N ALA A 28 1.50 -1.49 -9.73
CA ALA A 28 0.56 -1.19 -8.66
C ALA A 28 1.26 -1.04 -7.31
N VAL A 29 2.31 -1.85 -7.04
CA VAL A 29 3.15 -1.70 -5.83
C VAL A 29 3.89 -0.36 -5.83
N ILE A 30 4.42 0.10 -6.97
CA ILE A 30 5.07 1.42 -7.06
C ILE A 30 4.07 2.53 -6.74
N ALA A 31 2.91 2.53 -7.39
CA ALA A 31 1.86 3.51 -7.12
C ALA A 31 1.40 3.47 -5.66
N PHE A 32 1.29 2.27 -5.08
CA PHE A 32 0.94 2.06 -3.69
C PHE A 32 1.96 2.67 -2.71
N LYS A 33 3.25 2.45 -2.94
CA LYS A 33 4.32 3.07 -2.14
C LYS A 33 4.25 4.59 -2.18
N GLN A 34 3.99 5.17 -3.36
CA GLN A 34 3.86 6.63 -3.50
C GLN A 34 2.63 7.16 -2.76
N GLY A 35 1.51 6.42 -2.79
CA GLY A 35 0.33 6.74 -1.99
C GLY A 35 0.62 6.70 -0.49
N ALA A 36 1.29 5.64 -0.01
CA ALA A 36 1.68 5.50 1.39
C ALA A 36 2.66 6.60 1.85
N GLY A 37 3.59 7.00 0.99
CA GLY A 37 4.53 8.10 1.26
C GLY A 37 3.87 9.46 1.44
N ARG A 38 2.59 9.63 1.05
CA ARG A 38 1.84 10.87 1.34
C ARG A 38 1.40 10.99 2.80
N LEU A 39 1.42 9.88 3.56
CA LEU A 39 1.01 9.81 4.97
C LEU A 39 2.12 10.31 5.91
N ILE A 40 3.38 9.98 5.63
CA ILE A 40 4.54 10.34 6.46
C ILE A 40 5.46 11.22 5.62
N ARG A 41 5.41 12.53 5.84
CA ARG A 41 6.23 13.56 5.16
C ARG A 41 7.20 14.28 6.08
N GLY A 42 7.02 14.15 7.40
CA GLY A 42 7.90 14.72 8.43
C GLY A 42 8.08 13.78 9.63
N ILE A 43 9.03 14.10 10.51
CA ILE A 43 9.33 13.29 11.71
C ILE A 43 8.20 13.29 12.74
N ASP A 44 7.38 14.34 12.73
CA ASP A 44 6.24 14.51 13.65
C ASP A 44 4.92 14.04 13.03
N ASP A 45 4.94 13.58 11.77
CA ASP A 45 3.73 13.12 11.10
C ASP A 45 3.26 11.80 11.70
N ARG A 46 1.96 11.78 12.02
CA ARG A 46 1.27 10.60 12.53
C ARG A 46 0.01 10.36 11.74
N GLY A 47 -0.27 9.09 11.45
CA GLY A 47 -1.51 8.73 10.78
C GLY A 47 -1.68 7.24 10.60
N VAL A 48 -2.83 6.88 10.04
CA VAL A 48 -3.24 5.49 9.80
C VAL A 48 -3.46 5.29 8.31
N LEU A 49 -2.78 4.30 7.74
CA LEU A 49 -3.00 3.86 6.36
C LEU A 49 -4.10 2.78 6.35
N VAL A 50 -5.26 3.12 5.79
CA VAL A 50 -6.38 2.18 5.66
C VAL A 50 -6.35 1.51 4.28
N LEU A 51 -6.31 0.18 4.27
CA LEU A 51 -6.31 -0.62 3.05
C LEU A 51 -7.68 -1.29 2.85
N CYS A 52 -8.51 -0.72 1.98
CA CYS A 52 -9.88 -1.19 1.72
C CYS A 52 -9.97 -2.25 0.60
N ASP A 53 -8.90 -3.00 0.33
CA ASP A 53 -8.87 -4.01 -0.71
C ASP A 53 -8.66 -5.43 -0.12
N PRO A 54 -9.70 -6.28 -0.06
CA PRO A 54 -9.59 -7.61 0.52
C PRO A 54 -8.61 -8.51 -0.25
N ARG A 55 -8.31 -8.20 -1.52
CA ARG A 55 -7.38 -8.97 -2.34
C ARG A 55 -5.96 -8.92 -1.79
N LEU A 56 -5.59 -7.87 -1.05
CA LEU A 56 -4.28 -7.76 -0.41
C LEU A 56 -4.06 -8.81 0.68
N CYS A 57 -5.12 -9.34 1.27
CA CYS A 57 -5.06 -10.44 2.23
C CYS A 57 -5.29 -11.81 1.56
N ALA A 58 -6.19 -11.86 0.57
CA ALA A 58 -6.64 -13.13 -0.02
C ALA A 58 -5.74 -13.67 -1.14
N ARG A 59 -4.96 -12.81 -1.82
CA ARG A 59 -4.13 -13.20 -2.97
C ARG A 59 -2.65 -13.23 -2.60
N GLY A 60 -1.90 -14.16 -3.20
CA GLY A 60 -0.46 -14.32 -2.95
C GLY A 60 0.36 -13.06 -3.21
N TYR A 61 0.00 -12.28 -4.23
CA TYR A 61 0.68 -11.02 -4.56
C TYR A 61 0.47 -9.93 -3.50
N GLY A 62 -0.54 -10.03 -2.64
CA GLY A 62 -0.80 -9.05 -1.58
C GLY A 62 0.37 -8.93 -0.58
N LYS A 63 1.14 -10.02 -0.41
CA LYS A 63 2.38 -10.01 0.38
C LYS A 63 3.41 -9.03 -0.16
N LEU A 64 3.47 -8.84 -1.49
CA LEU A 64 4.40 -7.89 -2.11
C LEU A 64 4.03 -6.45 -1.74
N PHE A 65 2.73 -6.11 -1.71
CA PHE A 65 2.27 -4.79 -1.28
C PHE A 65 2.62 -4.53 0.18
N LEU A 66 2.36 -5.50 1.07
CA LEU A 66 2.65 -5.34 2.50
C LEU A 66 4.16 -5.26 2.78
N ALA A 67 4.96 -6.06 2.09
CA ALA A 67 6.43 -6.01 2.18
C ALA A 67 7.02 -4.73 1.54
N SER A 68 6.23 -4.01 0.74
CA SER A 68 6.64 -2.77 0.10
C SER A 68 6.63 -1.57 1.06
N LEU A 69 5.91 -1.68 2.18
CA LEU A 69 5.80 -0.66 3.21
C LEU A 69 6.92 -0.81 4.24
N PRO A 70 7.24 0.27 4.98
CA PRO A 70 8.03 0.16 6.21
C PRO A 70 7.41 -0.84 7.19
N ALA A 71 8.19 -1.28 8.18
CA ALA A 71 7.68 -2.10 9.26
C ALA A 71 6.69 -1.28 10.11
N LEU A 72 5.40 -1.40 9.80
CA LEU A 72 4.30 -0.71 10.47
C LEU A 72 3.45 -1.73 11.26
N PRO A 73 2.94 -1.37 12.45
CA PRO A 73 1.89 -2.14 13.11
C PRO A 73 0.68 -2.30 12.18
N ARG A 74 0.07 -3.49 12.17
CA ARG A 74 -1.09 -3.80 11.32
C ARG A 74 -2.23 -4.30 12.19
N SER A 75 -3.43 -3.80 11.94
CA SER A 75 -4.63 -4.27 12.61
C SER A 75 -5.82 -4.36 11.66
N ARG A 76 -6.82 -5.15 12.04
CA ARG A 76 -8.17 -5.22 11.44
C ARG A 76 -9.25 -4.72 12.40
N ARG A 77 -8.84 -4.24 13.56
CA ARG A 77 -9.71 -3.79 14.65
C ARG A 77 -9.73 -2.27 14.66
N ILE A 78 -10.93 -1.69 14.73
CA ILE A 78 -11.09 -0.24 14.76
C ILE A 78 -10.62 0.34 16.10
N GLU A 79 -10.66 -0.48 17.15
CA GLU A 79 -10.22 -0.14 18.51
C GLU A 79 -8.73 0.22 18.53
N ASP A 80 -7.91 -0.45 17.72
CA ASP A 80 -6.47 -0.15 17.63
C ASP A 80 -6.21 1.22 16.97
N VAL A 81 -7.08 1.64 16.03
CA VAL A 81 -7.04 2.96 15.40
C VAL A 81 -7.47 4.04 16.40
N GLN A 82 -8.55 3.79 17.14
CA GLN A 82 -9.02 4.69 18.20
C GLN A 82 -7.94 4.89 19.26
N ALA A 83 -7.31 3.81 19.73
CA ALA A 83 -6.22 3.86 20.70
C ALA A 83 -5.00 4.64 20.17
N PHE A 84 -4.63 4.45 18.89
CA PHE A 84 -3.53 5.17 18.25
C PHE A 84 -3.73 6.69 18.32
N PHE A 85 -4.94 7.18 18.03
CA PHE A 85 -5.24 8.61 18.08
C PHE A 85 -5.48 9.12 19.51
N ALA A 86 -6.04 8.30 20.41
CA ALA A 86 -6.24 8.67 21.81
C ALA A 86 -4.90 8.93 22.53
N ALA A 87 -3.87 8.12 22.26
CA ALA A 87 -2.54 8.32 22.83
C ALA A 87 -1.91 9.68 22.43
N ALA A 88 -2.23 10.20 21.24
CA ALA A 88 -1.75 11.51 20.79
C ALA A 88 -2.40 12.68 21.56
N ALA A 89 -3.68 12.54 21.91
CA ALA A 89 -4.42 13.59 22.60
C ALA A 89 -3.98 13.75 24.06
N ALA A 90 -3.40 12.70 24.66
CA ALA A 90 -2.89 12.74 26.03
C ALA A 90 -1.57 13.53 26.19
N ASP A 91 -0.79 13.67 25.11
CA ASP A 91 0.48 14.43 25.12
C ASP A 91 0.28 15.95 24.96
N VAL A 92 -0.93 16.41 24.64
CA VAL A 92 -1.26 17.84 24.58
C VAL A 92 -1.58 18.32 25.99
N VAL A 93 -0.54 18.67 26.75
CA VAL A 93 -0.68 19.46 27.98
C VAL A 93 -1.09 20.88 27.55
N VAL A 94 -2.38 21.18 27.70
CA VAL A 94 -2.88 22.56 27.59
C VAL A 94 -2.39 23.31 28.83
N THR A 95 -1.32 24.09 28.67
CA THR A 95 -0.93 25.17 29.61
C THR A 95 -1.77 26.41 29.37
#